data_AF-A0A7L3LR37-F1
#
_entry.id   AF-A0A7L3LR37-F1
#
_cell.length_a   1.000
_cell.length_b   1.000
_cell.length_c   1.000
_cell.angle_alpha   90.00
_cell.angle_beta   90.00
_cell.angle_gamma   90.00
#
_symmetry.space_group_name_H-M   'P 1'
#
loop_
_entity.id
_entity.type
_entity.pdbx_description
1 polymer ?
#
loop_
_entity_poly.entity_id
_entity_poly.type
_entity_poly.pdbx_seq_one_letter_code
_entity_poly.pdbx_strand_id
1 'polypeptide(L)'
;SPHSSSSLLILTSSPPLPQGPPGHPGPPGPPGPPGTGIDMSAFAGLGQPEKGPDPIRYMRADEAAGGLRQHDVEVDATLKSLNNQIESIRSPEGSKKNPARTCRDIKLCHPEWKSGDYWIDPNQGCTLDAIKVFCNMETGETCVYPNPRSIPKKNWWSSKTKEKKHVWFGETINGGFHVRLG
;
A
#
# COMPACT_ATOMS: atom_id res chain seq x y z
N SER A 1 -51.60 10.39 -29.07
CA SER A 1 -51.19 9.17 -29.79
C SER A 1 -51.03 9.49 -31.27
N PRO A 2 -50.04 8.98 -32.02
CA PRO A 2 -48.99 8.03 -31.63
C PRO A 2 -47.53 8.48 -31.84
N HIS A 3 -46.68 8.10 -30.87
CA HIS A 3 -45.38 7.41 -31.00
C HIS A 3 -44.17 8.11 -31.64
N SER A 4 -43.31 8.67 -30.79
CA SER A 4 -41.88 8.85 -31.05
C SER A 4 -41.13 7.62 -30.53
N SER A 5 -40.57 6.81 -31.44
CA SER A 5 -39.75 5.64 -31.12
C SER A 5 -38.46 6.05 -30.42
N SER A 6 -38.39 5.81 -29.11
CA SER A 6 -37.11 5.76 -28.40
C SER A 6 -36.37 4.50 -28.83
N SER A 7 -35.29 4.67 -29.58
CA SER A 7 -34.32 3.59 -29.83
C SER A 7 -33.51 3.37 -28.55
N LEU A 8 -33.92 2.37 -27.78
CA LEU A 8 -33.19 1.86 -26.63
C LEU A 8 -31.99 1.07 -27.15
N LEU A 9 -30.80 1.65 -27.12
CA LEU A 9 -29.55 0.92 -27.33
C LEU A 9 -29.31 0.04 -26.09
N ILE A 10 -29.59 -1.26 -26.23
CA ILE A 10 -29.24 -2.26 -25.23
C ILE A 10 -27.71 -2.41 -25.26
N LEU A 11 -27.03 -1.83 -24.26
CA LEU A 11 -25.66 -2.18 -23.94
C LEU A 11 -25.66 -3.60 -23.39
N THR A 12 -25.30 -4.57 -24.22
CA THR A 12 -25.06 -5.94 -23.78
C THR A 12 -23.85 -5.93 -22.85
N SER A 13 -24.06 -6.19 -21.55
CA SER A 13 -22.94 -6.42 -20.64
C SER A 13 -22.18 -7.67 -21.09
N SER A 14 -20.88 -7.54 -21.26
CA SER A 14 -20.03 -8.72 -21.46
C SER A 14 -20.00 -9.53 -20.15
N PRO A 15 -20.02 -10.86 -20.21
CA PRO A 15 -19.92 -11.69 -19.02
C PRO A 15 -18.57 -11.46 -18.31
N PRO A 16 -18.52 -11.55 -16.97
CA PRO A 16 -17.27 -11.42 -16.23
C PRO A 16 -16.28 -12.50 -16.68
N LEU A 17 -15.02 -12.11 -16.81
CA LEU A 17 -13.92 -13.01 -17.14
C LEU A 17 -13.78 -14.10 -16.05
N PRO A 18 -13.34 -15.32 -16.40
CA PRO A 18 -13.13 -16.37 -15.42
C PRO A 18 -12.16 -15.93 -14.33
N GLN A 19 -12.46 -16.28 -13.08
CA GLN A 19 -11.52 -16.12 -11.97
C GLN A 19 -10.23 -16.88 -12.29
N GLY A 20 -9.09 -16.20 -12.18
CA GLY A 20 -7.79 -16.81 -12.39
C GLY A 20 -7.55 -18.01 -11.46
N PRO A 21 -6.67 -18.95 -11.83
CA PRO A 21 -6.36 -20.10 -11.00
C PRO A 21 -5.82 -19.66 -9.62
N PRO A 22 -6.07 -20.43 -8.56
CA PRO A 22 -5.42 -20.22 -7.26
C PRO A 22 -3.90 -20.14 -7.41
N GLY A 23 -3.27 -19.24 -6.66
CA GLY A 23 -1.82 -19.14 -6.62
C GLY A 23 -1.18 -20.44 -6.13
N HIS A 24 0.06 -20.69 -6.55
CA HIS A 24 0.87 -21.77 -6.01
C HIS A 24 1.03 -21.70 -4.47
N PRO A 25 1.13 -22.85 -3.79
CA PRO A 25 1.49 -22.89 -2.38
C PRO A 25 2.80 -22.14 -2.13
N GLY A 26 2.88 -21.43 -1.00
CA GLY A 26 4.12 -20.77 -0.58
C GLY A 26 5.26 -21.76 -0.32
N PRO A 27 6.51 -21.30 -0.31
CA PRO A 27 7.65 -22.15 0.01
C PRO A 27 7.55 -22.68 1.46
N PRO A 28 8.15 -23.86 1.75
CA PRO A 28 8.28 -24.36 3.10
C PRO A 28 8.96 -23.34 4.02
N GLY A 29 8.50 -23.27 5.28
CA GLY A 29 9.16 -22.45 6.30
C GLY A 29 10.62 -22.87 6.54
N PRO A 30 11.46 -21.98 7.09
CA PRO A 30 12.83 -22.32 7.44
C PRO A 30 12.88 -23.44 8.50
N PRO A 31 13.96 -24.26 8.51
CA PRO A 31 14.17 -25.27 9.55
C PRO A 31 14.18 -24.64 10.95
N GLY A 32 13.61 -25.36 11.93
CA GLY A 32 13.66 -24.94 13.33
C GLY A 32 15.11 -24.89 13.86
N PRO A 33 15.35 -24.15 14.96
CA PRO A 33 16.67 -24.07 15.57
C PRO A 33 17.16 -25.45 16.03
N PRO A 34 18.49 -25.72 16.00
CA PRO A 34 19.05 -26.97 16.50
C PRO A 34 18.71 -27.19 17.97
N GLY A 35 18.24 -28.40 18.31
CA GLY A 35 18.06 -28.79 19.71
C GLY A 35 19.39 -28.73 20.47
N THR A 36 19.34 -28.36 21.75
CA THR A 36 20.52 -28.29 22.62
C THR A 36 21.22 -29.65 22.66
N GLY A 37 22.44 -29.72 22.13
CA GLY A 37 23.23 -30.96 22.08
C GLY A 37 23.50 -31.48 23.49
N ILE A 38 23.04 -32.68 23.79
CA ILE A 38 23.53 -33.44 24.92
C ILE A 38 24.90 -34.01 24.53
N ASP A 39 25.97 -33.56 25.21
CA ASP A 39 27.30 -34.12 25.05
C ASP A 39 27.34 -35.50 25.71
N MET A 40 27.30 -36.56 24.88
CA MET A 40 27.37 -37.95 25.30
C MET A 40 28.82 -38.42 25.50
N SER A 41 29.70 -37.55 26.00
CA SER A 41 31.08 -37.88 26.37
C SER A 41 31.29 -37.90 27.89
N ALA A 42 30.31 -37.43 28.67
CA ALA A 42 30.41 -37.34 30.13
C ALA A 42 30.01 -38.62 30.89
N PHE A 43 29.54 -39.68 30.22
CA PHE A 43 29.00 -40.90 30.88
C PHE A 43 29.97 -42.10 30.88
N ALA A 44 31.25 -41.90 30.57
CA ALA A 44 32.24 -42.96 30.47
C ALA A 44 33.28 -42.90 31.60
N GLY A 45 32.83 -42.86 32.86
CA GLY A 45 33.72 -43.09 33.99
C GLY A 45 33.19 -42.52 35.30
N LEU A 46 33.37 -43.31 36.37
CA LEU A 46 33.13 -42.97 37.79
C LEU A 46 31.63 -43.07 38.16
N GLY A 47 31.15 -44.09 38.86
CA GLY A 47 31.74 -44.66 40.07
C GLY A 47 31.31 -43.84 41.29
N GLN A 48 30.28 -44.35 42.00
CA GLN A 48 29.78 -43.97 43.34
C GLN A 48 28.72 -42.85 43.47
N PRO A 49 27.66 -43.09 44.28
CA PRO A 49 26.74 -42.05 44.72
C PRO A 49 27.25 -41.48 46.06
N GLU A 50 27.79 -40.27 46.06
CA GLU A 50 28.11 -39.56 47.32
C GLU A 50 27.26 -38.30 47.49
N LYS A 51 26.70 -38.23 48.70
CA LYS A 51 25.76 -37.27 49.24
C LYS A 51 26.50 -35.98 49.60
N GLY A 52 26.42 -34.95 48.76
CA GLY A 52 26.96 -33.61 49.03
C GLY A 52 26.05 -32.51 48.47
N PRO A 53 26.01 -31.30 49.07
CA PRO A 53 25.24 -30.19 48.52
C PRO A 53 25.96 -29.66 47.27
N ASP A 54 25.25 -29.67 46.15
CA ASP A 54 25.72 -29.23 44.83
C ASP A 54 26.12 -27.73 44.86
N PRO A 55 27.39 -27.35 44.66
CA PRO A 55 27.83 -25.94 44.68
C PRO A 55 27.32 -25.12 43.49
N ILE A 56 26.76 -25.77 42.48
CA ILE A 56 26.38 -25.16 41.20
C ILE A 56 24.92 -24.69 41.17
N ARG A 57 24.12 -24.93 42.22
CA ARG A 57 22.74 -24.42 42.28
C ARG A 57 22.61 -22.92 42.59
N TYR A 58 23.70 -22.25 42.94
CA TYR A 58 23.69 -20.81 43.27
C TYR A 58 24.16 -19.89 42.15
N MET A 59 24.61 -20.43 41.02
CA MET A 59 24.93 -19.60 39.86
C MET A 59 23.88 -19.80 38.78
N ARG A 60 23.17 -18.69 38.52
CA ARG A 60 22.60 -18.34 37.22
C ARG A 60 21.14 -18.75 36.93
N ALA A 61 20.21 -18.39 37.81
CA ALA A 61 18.82 -18.13 37.40
C ALA A 61 18.63 -16.66 36.93
N ASP A 62 19.38 -15.72 37.53
CA ASP A 62 19.14 -14.28 37.32
C ASP A 62 19.77 -13.72 36.03
N GLU A 63 20.86 -14.31 35.50
CA GLU A 63 21.42 -13.88 34.20
C GLU A 63 20.61 -14.40 32.99
N ALA A 64 19.81 -15.46 33.17
CA ALA A 64 18.84 -15.88 32.16
C ALA A 64 17.66 -14.91 32.10
N ALA A 65 17.27 -14.32 33.24
CA ALA A 65 16.18 -13.35 33.30
C ALA A 65 16.51 -12.06 32.53
N GLY A 66 17.76 -11.55 32.61
CA GLY A 66 18.17 -10.35 31.86
C GLY A 66 18.07 -10.52 30.34
N GLY A 67 18.50 -11.68 29.82
CA GLY A 67 18.39 -12.02 28.39
C GLY A 67 16.96 -12.31 27.94
N LEU A 68 16.16 -12.97 28.79
CA LEU A 68 14.73 -13.22 28.53
C LEU A 68 13.93 -11.93 28.43
N ARG A 69 14.12 -10.95 29.34
CA ARG A 69 13.41 -9.67 29.26
C ARG A 69 13.80 -8.86 28.02
N GLN A 70 15.06 -8.88 27.64
CA GLN A 70 15.54 -8.19 26.44
C GLN A 70 14.96 -8.85 25.17
N HIS A 71 14.94 -10.18 25.14
CA HIS A 71 14.35 -10.97 24.07
C HIS A 71 12.82 -10.76 23.99
N ASP A 72 12.12 -10.70 25.12
CA ASP A 72 10.68 -10.41 25.17
C ASP A 72 10.38 -8.99 24.65
N VAL A 73 11.21 -8.00 24.98
CA VAL A 73 11.09 -6.62 24.47
C VAL A 73 11.34 -6.56 22.96
N GLU A 74 12.31 -7.31 22.45
CA GLU A 74 12.62 -7.38 21.02
C GLU A 74 11.52 -8.13 20.23
N VAL A 75 10.98 -9.21 20.80
CA VAL A 75 9.82 -9.93 20.26
C VAL A 75 8.58 -9.03 20.25
N ASP A 76 8.31 -8.31 21.34
CA ASP A 76 7.19 -7.36 21.39
C ASP A 76 7.34 -6.22 20.38
N ALA A 77 8.57 -5.72 20.19
CA ALA A 77 8.86 -4.67 19.22
C ALA A 77 8.66 -5.17 17.78
N THR A 78 9.12 -6.38 17.47
CA THR A 78 8.93 -6.99 16.14
C THR A 78 7.47 -7.32 15.87
N LEU A 79 6.72 -7.84 16.86
CA LEU A 79 5.28 -8.10 16.74
C LEU A 79 4.52 -6.80 16.46
N LYS A 80 4.81 -5.72 17.21
CA LYS A 80 4.23 -4.39 16.94
C LYS A 80 4.56 -3.89 15.54
N SER A 81 5.80 -4.05 15.10
CA SER A 81 6.22 -3.64 13.75
C SER A 81 5.45 -4.39 12.66
N LEU A 82 5.30 -5.71 12.80
CA LEU A 82 4.54 -6.54 11.87
C LEU A 82 3.05 -6.18 11.87
N ASN A 83 2.45 -5.95 13.04
CA ASN A 83 1.06 -5.49 13.13
C ASN A 83 0.87 -4.15 12.40
N ASN A 84 1.75 -3.18 12.63
CA ASN A 84 1.68 -1.88 11.95
C ASN A 84 1.84 -2.01 10.43
N GLN A 85 2.69 -2.93 9.95
CA GLN A 85 2.83 -3.22 8.52
C GLN A 85 1.57 -3.87 7.94
N ILE A 86 0.93 -4.78 8.68
CA ILE A 86 -0.33 -5.40 8.25
C ILE A 86 -1.44 -4.35 8.20
N GLU A 87 -1.54 -3.49 9.22
CA GLU A 87 -2.52 -2.39 9.25
C GLU A 87 -2.30 -1.40 8.11
N SER A 88 -1.04 -1.04 7.80
CA SER A 88 -0.75 -0.14 6.70
C SER A 88 -1.14 -0.72 5.34
N ILE A 89 -1.01 -2.04 5.15
CA ILE A 89 -1.47 -2.73 3.94
C ILE A 89 -3.01 -2.77 3.89
N ARG A 90 -3.68 -3.00 5.02
CA ARG A 90 -5.15 -3.13 5.09
C ARG A 90 -5.88 -1.80 4.95
N SER A 91 -5.33 -0.75 5.54
CA SER A 91 -5.90 0.59 5.58
C SER A 91 -4.83 1.60 5.22
N PRO A 92 -4.53 1.76 3.91
CA PRO A 92 -3.50 2.68 3.48
C PRO A 92 -3.87 4.12 3.80
N GLU A 93 -2.92 4.81 4.43
CA GLU A 93 -3.03 6.19 4.92
C GLU A 93 -3.00 7.24 3.79
N GLY A 94 -2.94 6.85 2.51
CA GLY A 94 -2.88 7.82 1.41
C GLY A 94 -1.61 8.68 1.40
N SER A 95 -0.52 8.19 2.00
CA SER A 95 0.80 8.84 1.99
C SER A 95 1.58 8.43 0.73
N LYS A 96 2.64 9.15 0.36
CA LYS A 96 3.44 8.76 -0.82
C LYS A 96 4.08 7.38 -0.69
N LYS A 97 4.41 6.97 0.55
CA LYS A 97 5.00 5.65 0.83
C LYS A 97 3.95 4.54 0.83
N ASN A 98 2.73 4.88 1.19
CA ASN A 98 1.61 3.95 1.28
C ASN A 98 0.34 4.59 0.70
N PRO A 99 0.28 4.72 -0.64
CA PRO A 99 -0.85 5.34 -1.30
C PRO A 99 -2.09 4.46 -1.16
N ALA A 100 -3.25 5.10 -1.04
CA ALA A 100 -4.51 4.37 -1.10
C ALA A 100 -4.93 4.14 -2.55
N ARG A 101 -5.90 3.25 -2.80
CA ARG A 101 -6.34 3.01 -4.18
C ARG A 101 -7.16 4.17 -4.75
N THR A 102 -8.06 4.75 -3.94
CA THR A 102 -8.85 5.94 -4.29
C THR A 102 -9.12 6.80 -3.06
N CYS A 103 -9.53 8.06 -3.26
CA CYS A 103 -9.97 8.92 -2.15
C CYS A 103 -11.20 8.37 -1.42
N ARG A 104 -12.04 7.60 -2.13
CA ARG A 104 -13.20 6.93 -1.53
C ARG A 104 -12.75 5.86 -0.53
N ASP A 105 -11.69 5.12 -0.84
CA ASP A 105 -11.15 4.11 0.07
C ASP A 105 -10.57 4.76 1.33
N ILE A 106 -9.83 5.86 1.18
CA ILE A 106 -9.34 6.65 2.34
C ILE A 106 -10.51 7.07 3.22
N LYS A 107 -11.58 7.64 2.65
CA LYS A 107 -12.76 8.06 3.41
C LYS A 107 -13.43 6.91 4.16
N LEU A 108 -13.49 5.72 3.58
CA LEU A 108 -14.11 4.55 4.22
C LEU A 108 -13.25 3.98 5.35
N CYS A 109 -11.93 3.96 5.18
CA CYS A 109 -10.99 3.51 6.20
C CYS A 109 -10.79 4.53 7.33
N HIS A 110 -10.89 5.82 7.00
CA HIS A 110 -10.57 6.94 7.88
C HIS A 110 -11.64 8.06 7.79
N PRO A 111 -12.86 7.82 8.30
CA PRO A 111 -13.97 8.77 8.18
C PRO A 111 -13.74 10.10 8.92
N GLU A 112 -12.81 10.13 9.88
CA GLU A 112 -12.44 11.33 10.64
C GLU A 112 -11.49 12.28 9.88
N TRP A 113 -10.91 11.82 8.78
CA TRP A 113 -9.95 12.59 8.01
C TRP A 113 -10.58 13.71 7.20
N LYS A 114 -9.77 14.73 6.90
CA LYS A 114 -10.23 15.95 6.25
C LYS A 114 -9.90 15.96 4.76
N SER A 115 -10.70 16.70 3.99
CA SER A 115 -10.41 16.98 2.59
C SER A 115 -9.03 17.63 2.44
N GLY A 116 -8.28 17.25 1.43
CA GLY A 116 -6.89 17.68 1.27
C GLY A 116 -6.16 16.93 0.17
N ASP A 117 -4.85 17.15 0.11
CA ASP A 117 -3.98 16.46 -0.83
C ASP A 117 -3.54 15.09 -0.29
N TYR A 118 -3.72 14.04 -1.08
CA TYR A 118 -3.30 12.67 -0.77
C TYR A 118 -2.60 12.03 -1.96
N TRP A 119 -1.95 10.89 -1.73
CA TRP A 119 -1.38 10.06 -2.77
C TRP A 119 -2.25 8.83 -2.98
N ILE A 120 -2.60 8.59 -4.25
CA ILE A 120 -3.36 7.41 -4.63
C ILE A 120 -2.63 6.62 -5.72
N ASP A 121 -2.84 5.33 -5.69
CA ASP A 121 -2.37 4.37 -6.68
C ASP A 121 -3.56 3.51 -7.14
N PRO A 122 -4.29 3.95 -8.18
CA PRO A 122 -5.46 3.23 -8.69
C PRO A 122 -5.09 1.96 -9.48
N ASN A 123 -3.87 1.90 -10.05
CA ASN A 123 -3.41 0.75 -10.84
C ASN A 123 -2.80 -0.35 -9.94
N GLN A 124 -2.43 0.01 -8.71
CA GLN A 124 -1.82 -0.84 -7.69
C GLN A 124 -0.45 -1.39 -8.12
N GLY A 125 0.18 -2.14 -7.23
CA GLY A 125 1.46 -2.79 -7.50
C GLY A 125 2.61 -1.87 -7.12
N CYS A 126 3.22 -1.18 -8.09
CA CYS A 126 4.41 -0.39 -7.83
C CYS A 126 4.04 1.01 -7.33
N THR A 127 4.12 1.26 -6.04
CA THR A 127 3.74 2.56 -5.43
C THR A 127 4.54 3.78 -5.90
N LEU A 128 5.59 3.59 -6.72
CA LEU A 128 6.42 4.68 -7.24
C LEU A 128 5.71 5.53 -8.31
N ASP A 129 4.69 5.00 -8.97
CA ASP A 129 3.90 5.71 -9.99
C ASP A 129 2.61 6.32 -9.42
N ALA A 130 2.42 6.28 -8.10
CA ALA A 130 1.32 6.92 -7.41
C ALA A 130 1.21 8.40 -7.77
N ILE A 131 -0.02 8.89 -7.88
CA ILE A 131 -0.35 10.26 -8.27
C ILE A 131 -0.81 11.07 -7.06
N LYS A 132 -0.49 12.36 -7.06
CA LYS A 132 -0.95 13.29 -6.03
C LYS A 132 -2.28 13.91 -6.46
N VAL A 133 -3.31 13.71 -5.65
CA VAL A 133 -4.68 14.16 -5.92
C VAL A 133 -5.24 14.94 -4.75
N PHE A 134 -6.28 15.72 -5.00
CA PHE A 134 -7.11 16.26 -3.93
C PHE A 134 -8.28 15.32 -3.66
N CYS A 135 -8.40 14.88 -2.42
CA CYS A 135 -9.52 14.09 -1.94
C CYS A 135 -10.52 15.00 -1.25
N ASN A 136 -11.76 14.99 -1.72
CA ASN A 136 -12.87 15.57 -0.98
C ASN A 136 -13.46 14.49 -0.06
N MET A 137 -13.19 14.55 1.24
CA MET A 137 -13.69 13.55 2.20
C MET A 137 -15.18 13.73 2.50
N GLU A 138 -15.78 14.87 2.20
CA GLU A 138 -17.23 15.07 2.34
C GLU A 138 -17.99 14.29 1.27
N THR A 139 -17.55 14.34 0.01
CA THR A 139 -18.20 13.66 -1.12
C THR A 139 -17.60 12.29 -1.45
N GLY A 140 -16.31 12.09 -1.16
CA GLY A 140 -15.50 10.93 -1.58
C GLY A 140 -14.88 11.09 -2.98
N GLU A 141 -14.91 12.30 -3.55
CA GLU A 141 -14.36 12.56 -4.90
C GLU A 141 -12.83 12.54 -4.93
N THR A 142 -12.30 12.12 -6.07
CA THR A 142 -10.87 12.15 -6.41
C THR A 142 -10.64 13.21 -7.49
N CYS A 143 -9.92 14.27 -7.17
CA CYS A 143 -9.67 15.38 -8.08
C CYS A 143 -8.20 15.40 -8.51
N VAL A 144 -7.95 15.10 -9.79
CA VAL A 144 -6.61 15.12 -10.39
C VAL A 144 -6.31 16.50 -10.97
N TYR A 145 -5.13 17.05 -10.68
CA TYR A 145 -4.76 18.39 -11.14
C TYR A 145 -4.23 18.37 -12.58
N PRO A 146 -4.65 19.30 -13.44
CA PRO A 146 -4.03 19.48 -14.74
C PRO A 146 -2.63 20.10 -14.59
N ASN A 147 -1.73 19.73 -15.50
CA ASN A 147 -0.40 20.29 -15.65
C ASN A 147 -0.18 20.73 -17.12
N PRO A 148 -0.06 22.04 -17.40
CA PRO A 148 -0.03 23.16 -16.45
C PRO A 148 -1.41 23.53 -15.88
N ARG A 149 -1.44 24.10 -14.68
CA ARG A 149 -2.69 24.48 -13.96
C ARG A 149 -3.46 25.62 -14.61
N SER A 150 -2.80 26.45 -15.41
CA SER A 150 -3.44 27.58 -16.09
C SER A 150 -2.76 27.89 -17.41
N ILE A 151 -3.51 28.48 -18.33
CA ILE A 151 -3.03 28.95 -19.62
C ILE A 151 -2.91 30.49 -19.53
N PRO A 152 -1.74 31.08 -19.82
CA PRO A 152 -1.57 32.53 -19.80
C PRO A 152 -2.58 33.25 -20.70
N LYS A 153 -3.16 34.34 -20.20
CA LYS A 153 -4.10 35.16 -20.97
C LYS A 153 -3.33 36.09 -21.90
N LYS A 154 -3.29 35.75 -23.19
CA LYS A 154 -2.71 36.57 -24.26
C LYS A 154 -3.45 36.35 -25.57
N ASN A 155 -3.15 37.15 -26.59
CA ASN A 155 -3.59 36.84 -27.94
C ASN A 155 -2.81 35.62 -28.45
N TRP A 156 -3.48 34.47 -28.49
CA TRP A 156 -2.91 33.20 -28.94
C TRP A 156 -3.05 32.99 -30.44
N TRP A 157 -4.05 33.61 -31.06
CA TRP A 157 -4.37 33.39 -32.47
C TRP A 157 -4.93 34.66 -33.10
N SER A 158 -4.51 34.91 -34.34
CA SER A 158 -5.10 35.91 -35.23
C SER A 158 -5.30 35.29 -36.61
N SER A 159 -6.42 35.61 -37.24
CA SER A 159 -6.73 35.16 -38.61
C SER A 159 -6.83 36.35 -39.55
N LYS A 160 -6.34 36.18 -40.78
CA LYS A 160 -6.49 37.15 -41.86
C LYS A 160 -7.85 37.04 -42.58
N THR A 161 -8.56 35.93 -42.40
CA THR A 161 -9.88 35.69 -43.01
C THR A 161 -11.00 36.18 -42.10
N LYS A 162 -12.07 36.74 -42.70
CA LYS A 162 -13.29 37.12 -41.96
C LYS A 162 -14.10 35.92 -41.47
N GLU A 163 -13.89 34.75 -42.07
CA GLU A 163 -14.50 33.49 -41.62
C GLU A 163 -13.92 33.04 -40.28
N LYS A 164 -14.80 32.81 -39.30
CA LYS A 164 -14.45 32.21 -38.01
C LYS A 164 -14.59 30.70 -38.12
N LYS A 165 -13.50 29.97 -37.92
CA LYS A 165 -13.46 28.51 -37.88
C LYS A 165 -12.94 28.05 -36.51
N HIS A 166 -13.29 26.83 -36.12
CA HIS A 166 -12.70 26.22 -34.94
C HIS A 166 -11.20 26.01 -35.17
N VAL A 167 -10.39 26.41 -34.20
CA VAL A 167 -8.93 26.26 -34.23
C VAL A 167 -8.52 25.57 -32.94
N TRP A 168 -7.85 24.43 -33.06
CA TRP A 168 -7.42 23.63 -31.92
C TRP A 168 -6.17 24.24 -31.28
N PHE A 169 -6.26 24.53 -29.97
CA PHE A 169 -5.17 25.16 -29.24
C PHE A 169 -3.89 24.31 -29.26
N GLY A 170 -3.97 23.03 -28.87
CA GLY A 170 -2.80 22.16 -28.73
C GLY A 170 -2.20 21.65 -30.04
N GLU A 171 -2.87 21.86 -31.18
CA GLU A 171 -2.50 21.28 -32.46
C GLU A 171 -2.15 22.33 -33.51
N THR A 172 -2.90 23.43 -33.56
CA THR A 172 -2.81 24.42 -34.65
C THR A 172 -2.15 25.73 -34.20
N ILE A 173 -2.29 26.11 -32.93
CA ILE A 173 -1.77 27.39 -32.43
C ILE A 173 -0.31 27.26 -32.03
N ASN A 174 0.55 28.17 -32.53
CA ASN A 174 1.95 28.21 -32.14
C ASN A 174 2.10 28.54 -30.64
N GLY A 175 2.84 27.68 -29.92
CA GLY A 175 2.99 27.72 -28.47
C GLY A 175 1.81 27.13 -27.70
N GLY A 176 0.79 26.62 -28.38
CA GLY A 176 -0.25 25.81 -27.77
C GLY A 176 0.25 24.41 -27.39
N PHE A 177 -0.47 23.75 -26.49
CA PHE A 177 -0.11 22.43 -25.97
C PHE A 177 -1.36 21.66 -25.52
N HIS A 178 -1.22 20.34 -25.44
CA HIS A 178 -2.22 19.47 -24.82
C HIS A 178 -2.08 19.52 -23.30
N VAL A 179 -3.21 19.67 -22.60
CA VAL A 179 -3.24 19.60 -21.14
C VAL A 179 -3.02 18.14 -20.73
N ARG A 180 -2.05 17.91 -19.84
CA ARG A 180 -1.81 16.60 -19.23
C ARG A 180 -2.36 16.59 -17.82
N LEU A 181 -2.75 15.43 -17.33
CA LEU A 181 -3.05 15.23 -15.91
C LEU A 181 -1.74 14.85 -15.20
N GLY A 182 -1.55 15.40 -14.00
CA GLY A 182 -0.38 15.16 -13.15
C GLY A 182 -0.63 14.11 -12.08
#